data_AF-A0A923VD52-F1
#
_entry.id   AF-A0A923VD52-F1
#
_cell.length_a   1.000
_cell.length_b   1.000
_cell.length_c   1.000
_cell.angle_alpha   90.00
_cell.angle_beta   90.00
_cell.angle_gamma   90.00
#
_symmetry.space_group_name_H-M   'P 1'
#
loop_
_entity.id
_entity.type
_entity.pdbx_description
1 polymer ?
#
loop_
_entity_poly.entity_id
_entity_poly.type
_entity_poly.pdbx_seq_one_letter_code
_entity_poly.pdbx_strand_id
1 'polypeptide(L)'
;MNNIFTPFYCRAIALCSFIFFAGLGKANGQGLPITEIITNYNTYFKSNASAVNAVKPDNSHDLLAFKFNGIRYSTGVNDALLTTKGDGFTAEDFRGLPLQSLTGIVDTSTKLALGAMYDGVANGPSSPAPVNNLSLYLSDGAKGLNLGTGISNLPMGILNFGVSGFNTPGIGDGIPDILVTQIADPATTSNDYEFIDASGFTVGNIVTVTFDGISTVANWTTDFYEASTNPATLSAANTQIDHTLRLWAADLSVFGISSVNASTIVGFRIHVNGPS
;
A
#
# COMPACT_ATOMS: atom_id res chain seq x y z
N MET A 1 -42.51 -7.70 -25.22
CA MET A 1 -41.14 -8.25 -25.28
C MET A 1 -40.30 -7.34 -24.41
N ASN A 2 -39.75 -7.87 -23.32
CA ASN A 2 -39.36 -7.05 -22.18
C ASN A 2 -37.88 -6.64 -22.27
N ASN A 3 -37.60 -5.36 -22.05
CA ASN A 3 -36.24 -4.88 -21.86
C ASN A 3 -35.69 -5.43 -20.54
N ILE A 4 -34.55 -6.11 -20.60
CA ILE A 4 -33.80 -6.52 -19.41
C ILE A 4 -32.67 -5.51 -19.21
N PHE A 5 -32.89 -4.54 -18.33
CA PHE A 5 -31.78 -3.82 -17.68
C PHE A 5 -31.21 -4.74 -16.60
N THR A 6 -29.95 -5.15 -16.74
CA THR A 6 -29.20 -5.81 -15.67
C THR A 6 -28.67 -4.76 -14.70
N PRO A 7 -29.04 -4.79 -13.40
CA PRO A 7 -28.45 -3.90 -12.41
C PRO A 7 -26.99 -4.29 -12.11
N PHE A 8 -26.14 -3.29 -11.91
CA PHE A 8 -24.81 -3.48 -11.32
C PHE A 8 -24.95 -3.76 -9.81
N TYR A 9 -24.20 -4.73 -9.30
CA TYR A 9 -24.21 -5.11 -7.88
C TYR A 9 -23.05 -4.45 -7.14
N CYS A 10 -23.30 -3.29 -6.54
CA CYS A 10 -22.54 -2.83 -5.36
C CYS A 10 -23.26 -3.32 -4.10
N ARG A 11 -22.51 -3.61 -3.02
CA ARG A 11 -22.92 -4.60 -2.01
C ARG A 11 -23.68 -4.00 -0.80
N ALA A 12 -24.64 -4.79 -0.30
CA ALA A 12 -25.47 -4.68 0.92
C ALA A 12 -26.19 -6.06 1.13
N ILE A 13 -26.80 -6.52 2.25
CA ILE A 13 -26.67 -6.43 3.74
C ILE A 13 -27.77 -7.40 4.29
N ALA A 14 -27.73 -8.12 5.43
CA ALA A 14 -26.70 -8.58 6.38
C ALA A 14 -27.33 -9.77 7.21
N LEU A 15 -26.79 -10.11 8.40
CA LEU A 15 -27.16 -11.24 9.30
C LEU A 15 -26.69 -12.62 8.74
N CYS A 16 -26.39 -13.66 9.53
CA CYS A 16 -26.36 -13.92 10.99
C CYS A 16 -25.34 -15.09 11.27
N SER A 17 -24.96 -15.55 12.47
CA SER A 17 -25.39 -15.34 13.86
C SER A 17 -24.26 -15.67 14.88
N PHE A 18 -24.58 -15.79 16.18
CA PHE A 18 -23.64 -15.95 17.31
C PHE A 18 -22.97 -17.32 17.50
N ILE A 19 -21.67 -17.30 17.87
CA ILE A 19 -21.11 -17.92 19.10
C ILE A 19 -20.07 -16.93 19.70
N PHE A 20 -19.90 -16.95 21.03
CA PHE A 20 -19.14 -16.01 21.86
C PHE A 20 -17.91 -16.69 22.49
N PHE A 21 -16.72 -16.06 22.54
CA PHE A 21 -15.69 -16.41 23.52
C PHE A 21 -14.73 -15.26 23.88
N ALA A 22 -14.44 -15.15 25.17
CA ALA A 22 -13.39 -14.37 25.87
C ALA A 22 -12.95 -13.00 25.29
N GLY A 23 -13.22 -11.93 26.04
CA GLY A 23 -12.65 -10.61 25.77
C GLY A 23 -11.15 -10.56 26.05
N LEU A 24 -10.39 -10.17 25.03
CA LEU A 24 -9.21 -9.32 25.23
C LEU A 24 -9.69 -7.87 25.29
N GLY A 25 -9.04 -7.03 26.10
CA GLY A 25 -9.31 -5.59 26.07
C GLY A 25 -9.03 -5.01 24.69
N LYS A 26 -9.66 -3.87 24.37
CA LYS A 26 -9.30 -3.10 23.17
C LYS A 26 -7.87 -2.55 23.32
N ALA A 27 -6.88 -3.36 22.98
CA ALA A 27 -5.73 -2.83 22.29
C ALA A 27 -6.25 -2.21 20.99
N ASN A 28 -5.95 -0.93 20.74
CA ASN A 28 -6.22 -0.34 19.43
C ASN A 28 -5.42 -1.16 18.42
N GLY A 29 -6.13 -1.87 17.54
CA GLY A 29 -5.51 -2.88 16.70
C GLY A 29 -4.51 -2.22 15.76
N GLN A 30 -3.24 -2.63 15.85
CA GLN A 30 -2.33 -2.46 14.72
C GLN A 30 -2.89 -3.30 13.58
N GLY A 31 -2.82 -2.79 12.35
CA GLY A 31 -3.09 -3.62 11.17
C GLY A 31 -2.13 -4.81 11.14
N LEU A 32 -2.60 -5.97 10.68
CA LEU A 32 -1.79 -7.18 10.74
C LEU A 32 -0.74 -7.17 9.61
N PRO A 33 0.47 -7.69 9.87
CA PRO A 33 1.52 -7.77 8.88
C PRO A 33 1.09 -8.68 7.71
N ILE A 34 1.42 -8.26 6.50
CA ILE A 34 1.40 -9.14 5.34
C ILE A 34 2.54 -10.15 5.46
N THR A 35 2.27 -11.39 5.06
CA THR A 35 3.21 -12.51 5.21
C THR A 35 3.73 -13.08 3.89
N GLU A 36 3.14 -12.67 2.76
CA GLU A 36 3.52 -13.08 1.41
C GLU A 36 3.07 -12.00 0.41
N ILE A 37 3.86 -11.77 -0.64
CA ILE A 37 3.47 -11.00 -1.82
C ILE A 37 3.75 -11.79 -3.10
N ILE A 38 2.95 -11.52 -4.13
CA ILE A 38 3.14 -11.98 -5.51
C ILE A 38 3.08 -10.74 -6.41
N THR A 39 4.05 -10.58 -7.31
CA THR A 39 4.16 -9.43 -8.22
C THR A 39 4.43 -9.91 -9.64
N ASN A 40 4.26 -9.03 -10.64
CA ASN A 40 4.57 -9.35 -12.04
C ASN A 40 6.05 -9.17 -12.43
N TYR A 41 6.94 -8.90 -11.47
CA TYR A 41 8.38 -8.74 -11.72
C TYR A 41 8.94 -9.93 -12.50
N ASN A 42 9.63 -9.65 -13.61
CA ASN A 42 10.14 -10.65 -14.55
C ASN A 42 9.12 -11.77 -14.88
N THR A 43 7.90 -11.35 -15.26
CA THR A 43 6.71 -12.19 -15.51
C THR A 43 6.02 -12.72 -14.26
N TYR A 44 6.75 -13.11 -13.22
CA TYR A 44 6.18 -13.59 -11.96
C TYR A 44 7.25 -13.64 -10.86
N PHE A 45 6.97 -12.99 -9.74
CA PHE A 45 7.77 -13.05 -8.53
C PHE A 45 6.88 -13.36 -7.33
N LYS A 46 7.40 -14.14 -6.39
CA LYS A 46 6.71 -14.50 -5.14
C LYS A 46 7.72 -14.56 -4.00
N SER A 47 7.36 -13.98 -2.87
CA SER A 47 8.19 -13.95 -1.66
C SER A 47 7.32 -13.99 -0.40
N ASN A 48 7.86 -14.53 0.70
CA ASN A 48 7.15 -14.70 1.97
C ASN A 48 8.06 -14.39 3.17
N ALA A 49 7.50 -13.87 4.25
CA ALA A 49 8.26 -13.40 5.41
C ALA A 49 9.03 -14.52 6.15
N SER A 50 8.56 -15.77 6.09
CA SER A 50 9.25 -16.93 6.69
C SER A 50 10.44 -17.46 5.87
N ALA A 51 10.50 -17.11 4.57
CA ALA A 51 11.54 -17.53 3.64
C ALA A 51 11.60 -16.52 2.48
N VAL A 52 12.17 -15.35 2.77
CA VAL A 52 12.26 -14.24 1.82
C VAL A 52 13.04 -14.68 0.57
N ASN A 53 12.50 -14.37 -0.60
CA ASN A 53 13.11 -14.72 -1.87
C ASN A 53 14.46 -13.98 -2.03
N ALA A 54 15.49 -14.69 -2.47
CA ALA A 54 16.82 -14.13 -2.69
C ALA A 54 16.90 -13.26 -3.96
N VAL A 55 15.97 -13.43 -4.90
CA VAL A 55 15.80 -12.51 -6.03
C VAL A 55 15.25 -11.19 -5.51
N LYS A 56 15.90 -10.09 -5.91
CA LYS A 56 15.48 -8.73 -5.58
C LYS A 56 14.93 -8.09 -6.85
N PRO A 57 13.66 -7.65 -6.87
CA PRO A 57 13.16 -6.84 -7.96
C PRO A 57 13.99 -5.56 -8.10
N ASP A 58 14.37 -5.21 -9.34
CA ASP A 58 15.16 -4.03 -9.67
C ASP A 58 14.44 -3.10 -10.66
N ASN A 59 13.16 -3.38 -10.96
CA ASN A 59 12.37 -2.62 -11.93
C ASN A 59 10.92 -2.51 -11.45
N SER A 60 10.10 -1.72 -12.14
CA SER A 60 8.65 -1.62 -11.90
C SER A 60 7.98 -2.99 -11.87
N HIS A 61 7.13 -3.21 -10.87
CA HIS A 61 6.37 -4.43 -10.71
C HIS A 61 5.12 -4.23 -9.87
N ASP A 62 3.97 -4.57 -10.43
CA ASP A 62 2.67 -4.43 -9.78
C ASP A 62 2.43 -5.58 -8.79
N LEU A 63 1.86 -5.25 -7.62
CA LEU A 63 1.35 -6.23 -6.67
C LEU A 63 0.13 -6.96 -7.26
N LEU A 64 0.23 -8.27 -7.44
CA LEU A 64 -0.82 -9.14 -7.97
C LEU A 64 -1.64 -9.80 -6.87
N ALA A 65 -1.00 -10.17 -5.76
CA ALA A 65 -1.63 -10.78 -4.61
C ALA A 65 -0.79 -10.61 -3.34
N PHE A 66 -1.43 -10.72 -2.19
CA PHE A 66 -0.76 -10.71 -0.89
C PHE A 66 -1.43 -11.67 0.08
N LYS A 67 -0.75 -12.07 1.16
CA LYS A 67 -1.30 -12.94 2.21
C LYS A 67 -1.49 -12.22 3.53
N PHE A 68 -2.75 -12.09 3.94
CA PHE A 68 -3.22 -11.50 5.18
C PHE A 68 -3.95 -12.57 6.00
N ASN A 69 -3.61 -12.69 7.29
CA ASN A 69 -4.21 -13.68 8.21
C ASN A 69 -4.27 -15.12 7.64
N GLY A 70 -3.22 -15.55 6.94
CA GLY A 70 -3.13 -16.87 6.30
C GLY A 70 -3.83 -17.02 4.94
N ILE A 71 -4.75 -16.12 4.59
CA ILE A 71 -5.51 -16.15 3.32
C ILE A 71 -4.79 -15.29 2.28
N ARG A 72 -4.71 -15.77 1.04
CA ARG A 72 -4.20 -15.00 -0.10
C ARG A 72 -5.33 -14.28 -0.79
N TYR A 73 -5.21 -12.96 -0.95
CA TYR A 73 -6.12 -12.11 -1.70
C TYR A 73 -5.42 -11.65 -2.98
N SER A 74 -6.08 -11.71 -4.13
CA SER A 74 -5.60 -11.02 -5.33
C SER A 74 -5.92 -9.53 -5.26
N THR A 75 -5.17 -8.72 -6.00
CA THR A 75 -5.45 -7.30 -6.20
C THR A 75 -6.36 -7.06 -7.40
N GLY A 76 -6.70 -8.11 -8.16
CA GLY A 76 -7.38 -8.03 -9.43
C GLY A 76 -6.53 -7.42 -10.55
N VAL A 77 -5.22 -7.24 -10.37
CA VAL A 77 -4.31 -6.71 -11.42
C VAL A 77 -4.12 -7.75 -12.52
N ASN A 78 -3.90 -9.03 -12.16
CA ASN A 78 -3.74 -10.11 -13.14
C ASN A 78 -4.06 -11.51 -12.55
N ASP A 79 -5.34 -11.72 -12.23
CA ASP A 79 -5.84 -12.98 -11.66
C ASP A 79 -5.70 -14.18 -12.62
N ALA A 80 -5.65 -13.91 -13.93
CA ALA A 80 -5.37 -14.92 -14.95
C ALA A 80 -3.94 -15.49 -14.84
N LEU A 81 -2.95 -14.63 -14.55
CA LEU A 81 -1.57 -15.05 -14.29
C LEU A 81 -1.45 -15.88 -13.00
N LEU A 82 -2.10 -15.44 -11.91
CA LEU A 82 -2.15 -16.20 -10.65
C LEU A 82 -2.76 -17.59 -10.87
N THR A 83 -3.89 -17.66 -11.57
CA THR A 83 -4.56 -18.93 -11.95
C THR A 83 -3.63 -19.81 -12.79
N THR A 84 -2.95 -19.24 -13.79
CA THR A 84 -2.00 -19.96 -14.67
C THR A 84 -0.79 -20.51 -13.91
N LYS A 85 -0.40 -19.86 -12.81
CA LYS A 85 0.69 -20.28 -11.93
C LYS A 85 0.25 -21.28 -10.85
N GLY A 86 -1.05 -21.55 -10.74
CA GLY A 86 -1.62 -22.46 -9.74
C GLY A 86 -1.73 -21.85 -8.33
N ASP A 87 -1.65 -20.53 -8.20
CA ASP A 87 -1.88 -19.85 -6.93
C ASP A 87 -3.38 -19.80 -6.63
N GLY A 88 -3.81 -20.40 -5.51
CA GLY A 88 -5.16 -20.19 -4.98
C GLY A 88 -5.28 -18.85 -4.26
N PHE A 89 -6.36 -18.11 -4.51
CA PHE A 89 -6.63 -16.80 -3.90
C PHE A 89 -8.14 -16.56 -3.75
N THR A 90 -8.51 -15.66 -2.84
CA THR A 90 -9.80 -14.95 -2.86
C THR A 90 -9.65 -13.73 -3.76
N ALA A 91 -10.61 -13.49 -4.66
CA ALA A 91 -10.50 -12.45 -5.67
C ALA A 91 -11.05 -11.10 -5.17
N GLU A 92 -10.24 -10.04 -5.19
CA GLU A 92 -10.61 -8.68 -4.76
C GLU A 92 -10.17 -7.61 -5.79
N ASP A 93 -10.60 -6.36 -5.61
CA ASP A 93 -10.25 -5.21 -6.49
C ASP A 93 -9.55 -4.09 -5.70
N PHE A 94 -8.25 -4.24 -5.46
CA PHE A 94 -7.44 -3.21 -4.81
C PHE A 94 -6.99 -2.13 -5.79
N ARG A 95 -6.92 -0.89 -5.32
CA ARG A 95 -6.51 0.28 -6.10
C ARG A 95 -5.72 1.26 -5.22
N GLY A 96 -4.65 1.83 -5.75
CA GLY A 96 -3.93 2.93 -5.13
C GLY A 96 -4.85 4.15 -4.99
N LEU A 97 -4.81 4.79 -3.82
CA LEU A 97 -5.62 5.97 -3.56
C LEU A 97 -4.96 7.24 -4.16
N PRO A 98 -5.71 8.14 -4.80
CA PRO A 98 -5.15 9.37 -5.36
C PRO A 98 -4.76 10.36 -4.25
N LEU A 99 -3.48 10.73 -4.20
CA LEU A 99 -3.00 11.79 -3.31
C LEU A 99 -3.69 13.12 -3.65
N GLN A 100 -4.33 13.74 -2.66
CA GLN A 100 -4.98 15.05 -2.77
C GLN A 100 -4.07 16.17 -2.29
N SER A 101 -3.31 15.93 -1.22
CA SER A 101 -2.35 16.91 -0.69
C SER A 101 -1.26 16.26 0.17
N LEU A 102 -0.09 16.91 0.15
CA LEU A 102 1.04 16.68 1.06
C LEU A 102 1.36 18.04 1.71
N THR A 103 1.44 18.11 3.04
CA THR A 103 1.76 19.37 3.75
C THR A 103 3.23 19.51 4.15
N GLY A 104 3.98 18.41 4.20
CA GLY A 104 5.40 18.42 4.56
C GLY A 104 6.28 19.00 3.45
N ILE A 105 7.41 19.58 3.83
CA ILE A 105 8.36 20.23 2.92
C ILE A 105 9.40 19.21 2.44
N VAL A 106 9.52 19.02 1.13
CA VAL A 106 10.57 18.19 0.51
C VAL A 106 11.95 18.80 0.81
N ASP A 107 12.85 17.99 1.34
CA ASP A 107 14.22 18.38 1.68
C ASP A 107 15.25 17.38 1.10
N THR A 108 16.53 17.55 1.46
CA THR A 108 17.64 16.69 0.99
C THR A 108 17.63 15.27 1.57
N SER A 109 16.66 14.91 2.41
CA SER A 109 16.45 13.54 2.88
C SER A 109 15.44 12.77 2.03
N THR A 110 14.42 13.45 1.50
CA THR A 110 13.37 12.84 0.65
C THR A 110 13.97 12.28 -0.65
N LYS A 111 13.54 11.08 -1.04
CA LYS A 111 14.01 10.39 -2.25
C LYS A 111 12.85 9.91 -3.11
N LEU A 112 13.00 10.04 -4.42
CA LEU A 112 12.26 9.24 -5.39
C LEU A 112 12.97 7.88 -5.43
N ALA A 113 12.33 6.87 -4.88
CA ALA A 113 12.82 5.49 -4.86
C ALA A 113 12.36 4.81 -6.14
N LEU A 114 13.29 4.46 -7.01
CA LEU A 114 13.02 3.76 -8.27
C LEU A 114 13.81 2.44 -8.28
N GLY A 115 13.31 1.40 -8.95
CA GLY A 115 14.11 0.21 -9.21
C GLY A 115 15.39 0.56 -9.97
N ALA A 116 16.53 -0.05 -9.63
CA ALA A 116 17.85 0.22 -10.23
C ALA A 116 18.01 -0.12 -11.72
N MET A 117 16.94 -0.59 -12.37
CA MET A 117 16.81 -0.85 -13.81
C MET A 117 15.55 -0.19 -14.40
N TYR A 118 14.90 0.74 -13.67
CA TYR A 118 13.67 1.45 -14.08
C TYR A 118 13.80 2.15 -15.45
N ASP A 119 14.99 2.67 -15.75
CA ASP A 119 15.37 3.34 -17.00
C ASP A 119 16.20 2.46 -17.94
N GLY A 120 16.52 1.22 -17.53
CA GLY A 120 17.43 0.32 -18.22
C GLY A 120 18.93 0.57 -18.00
N VAL A 121 19.33 1.50 -17.13
CA VAL A 121 20.73 1.89 -16.88
C VAL A 121 21.22 1.29 -15.57
N ALA A 122 21.90 0.14 -15.66
CA ALA A 122 22.58 -0.42 -14.50
C ALA A 122 23.69 0.51 -14.00
N ASN A 123 23.66 0.86 -12.70
CA ASN A 123 24.72 1.56 -11.99
C ASN A 123 25.06 2.96 -12.55
N GLY A 124 24.04 3.79 -12.78
CA GLY A 124 24.23 5.17 -13.22
C GLY A 124 22.93 5.99 -13.25
N PRO A 125 23.02 7.32 -13.41
CA PRO A 125 21.86 8.19 -13.48
C PRO A 125 21.13 8.06 -14.83
N SER A 126 19.79 8.16 -14.80
CA SER A 126 18.95 8.19 -16.00
C SER A 126 19.27 9.37 -16.93
N SER A 127 19.11 9.14 -18.23
CA SER A 127 19.17 10.18 -19.25
C SER A 127 17.98 10.05 -20.22
N PRO A 128 16.96 10.93 -20.12
CA PRO A 128 16.81 12.04 -19.17
C PRO A 128 16.61 11.57 -17.71
N ALA A 129 16.85 12.48 -16.76
CA ALA A 129 16.57 12.23 -15.35
C ALA A 129 15.07 11.93 -15.11
N PRO A 130 14.69 11.18 -14.05
CA PRO A 130 13.30 10.88 -13.75
C PRO A 130 12.47 12.14 -13.50
N VAL A 131 11.17 12.04 -13.78
CA VAL A 131 10.23 13.14 -13.51
C VAL A 131 10.17 13.38 -12.00
N ASN A 132 10.50 14.58 -11.54
CA ASN A 132 10.37 14.93 -10.13
C ASN A 132 8.91 15.24 -9.79
N ASN A 133 8.16 14.20 -9.41
CA ASN A 133 6.76 14.28 -9.00
C ASN A 133 6.44 13.20 -7.96
N LEU A 134 6.28 13.59 -6.70
CA LEU A 134 5.97 12.67 -5.60
C LEU A 134 4.62 11.96 -5.79
N SER A 135 3.61 12.65 -6.31
CA SER A 135 2.25 12.10 -6.47
C SER A 135 2.20 10.98 -7.51
N LEU A 136 3.08 11.04 -8.53
CA LEU A 136 3.20 9.99 -9.54
C LEU A 136 3.59 8.65 -8.88
N TYR A 137 4.75 8.61 -8.22
CA TYR A 137 5.31 7.37 -7.68
C TYR A 137 4.56 6.82 -6.44
N LEU A 138 3.61 7.56 -5.88
CA LEU A 138 2.71 7.07 -4.83
C LEU A 138 1.47 6.35 -5.38
N SER A 139 1.27 6.34 -6.71
CA SER A 139 0.04 5.80 -7.33
C SER A 139 0.20 5.34 -8.78
N ASP A 140 1.42 4.99 -9.21
CA ASP A 140 1.69 4.49 -10.57
C ASP A 140 1.58 2.96 -10.71
N GLY A 141 1.74 2.47 -11.93
CA GLY A 141 1.51 1.07 -12.29
C GLY A 141 0.04 0.70 -12.48
N ALA A 142 -0.21 -0.60 -12.67
CA ALA A 142 -1.55 -1.14 -12.86
C ALA A 142 -2.39 -0.95 -11.58
N LYS A 143 -3.49 -0.21 -11.72
CA LYS A 143 -4.36 0.23 -10.60
C LYS A 143 -3.65 1.06 -9.52
N GLY A 144 -2.46 1.60 -9.76
CA GLY A 144 -1.70 2.32 -8.74
C GLY A 144 -1.05 1.42 -7.69
N LEU A 145 -0.59 0.22 -8.09
CA LEU A 145 -0.05 -0.82 -7.20
C LEU A 145 1.39 -1.24 -7.56
N ASN A 146 2.17 -0.36 -8.20
CA ASN A 146 3.60 -0.58 -8.42
C ASN A 146 4.35 -0.62 -7.07
N LEU A 147 5.24 -1.61 -6.89
CA LEU A 147 6.15 -1.71 -5.75
C LEU A 147 7.62 -1.49 -6.16
N GLY A 148 7.89 -1.26 -7.46
CA GLY A 148 9.20 -0.90 -8.00
C GLY A 148 9.43 0.61 -8.11
N THR A 149 8.56 1.40 -7.49
CA THR A 149 8.57 2.87 -7.40
C THR A 149 8.01 3.30 -6.05
N GLY A 150 8.38 4.50 -5.60
CA GLY A 150 7.75 5.16 -4.47
C GLY A 150 8.61 6.28 -3.89
N ILE A 151 8.30 6.69 -2.66
CA ILE A 151 8.97 7.79 -1.96
C ILE A 151 9.56 7.26 -0.64
N SER A 152 10.82 7.58 -0.37
CA SER A 152 11.50 7.32 0.91
C SER A 152 11.81 8.65 1.62
N ASN A 153 11.81 8.64 2.95
CA ASN A 153 11.88 9.83 3.79
C ASN A 153 10.80 10.84 3.39
N LEU A 154 9.55 10.37 3.40
CA LEU A 154 8.40 11.25 3.20
C LEU A 154 8.50 12.44 4.18
N PRO A 155 8.31 13.68 3.70
CA PRO A 155 8.35 14.86 4.57
C PRO A 155 7.38 14.74 5.74
N MET A 156 7.89 15.01 6.95
CA MET A 156 7.08 15.07 8.17
C MET A 156 5.91 16.05 7.98
N GLY A 157 4.70 15.59 8.25
CA GLY A 157 3.48 16.30 7.88
C GLY A 157 2.33 15.36 7.58
N ILE A 158 1.40 15.82 6.74
CA ILE A 158 0.14 15.12 6.45
C ILE A 158 0.08 14.77 4.97
N LEU A 159 -0.20 13.51 4.66
CA LEU A 159 -0.70 13.07 3.36
C LEU A 159 -2.22 12.86 3.47
N ASN A 160 -2.99 13.49 2.58
CA ASN A 160 -4.42 13.19 2.42
C ASN A 160 -4.64 12.50 1.07
N PHE A 161 -5.30 11.35 1.11
CA PHE A 161 -5.71 10.58 -0.06
C PHE A 161 -7.23 10.64 -0.21
N GLY A 162 -7.71 10.75 -1.44
CA GLY A 162 -9.15 10.78 -1.72
C GLY A 162 -9.72 9.36 -1.68
N VAL A 163 -10.85 9.16 -1.00
CA VAL A 163 -11.53 7.86 -0.93
C VAL A 163 -12.98 8.00 -1.36
N SER A 164 -13.46 7.04 -2.15
CA SER A 164 -14.84 6.98 -2.60
C SER A 164 -15.25 5.53 -2.91
N GLY A 165 -16.55 5.23 -2.87
CA GLY A 165 -17.06 3.95 -3.36
C GLY A 165 -16.87 2.75 -2.41
N PHE A 166 -16.93 2.94 -1.09
CA PHE A 166 -16.84 1.86 -0.11
C PHE A 166 -17.82 0.70 -0.37
N ASN A 167 -17.29 -0.53 -0.40
CA ASN A 167 -18.07 -1.76 -0.33
C ASN A 167 -18.58 -1.96 1.11
N THR A 168 -19.75 -1.40 1.44
CA THR A 168 -20.19 -1.34 2.85
C THR A 168 -20.35 -2.70 3.58
N PRO A 169 -20.60 -3.85 2.91
CA PRO A 169 -20.49 -5.19 3.52
C PRO A 169 -19.08 -5.77 3.70
N GLY A 170 -18.04 -5.19 3.08
CA GLY A 170 -16.66 -5.58 3.39
C GLY A 170 -16.27 -5.17 4.82
N ILE A 171 -16.90 -4.12 5.35
CA ILE A 171 -16.59 -3.59 6.68
C ILE A 171 -16.91 -4.63 7.77
N GLY A 172 -15.86 -5.16 8.40
CA GLY A 172 -15.96 -6.13 9.48
C GLY A 172 -16.17 -7.57 9.02
N ASP A 173 -15.94 -7.90 7.74
CA ASP A 173 -15.99 -9.28 7.25
C ASP A 173 -14.67 -10.05 7.41
N GLY A 174 -13.59 -9.36 7.80
CA GLY A 174 -12.26 -9.92 8.03
C GLY A 174 -11.36 -9.98 6.79
N ILE A 175 -11.85 -9.50 5.65
CA ILE A 175 -11.05 -9.20 4.45
C ILE A 175 -10.44 -7.80 4.64
N PRO A 176 -9.17 -7.59 4.28
CA PRO A 176 -8.56 -6.26 4.41
C PRO A 176 -9.15 -5.28 3.40
N ASP A 177 -9.55 -4.09 3.86
CA ASP A 177 -10.00 -2.97 3.01
C ASP A 177 -8.85 -2.02 2.64
N ILE A 178 -7.85 -1.91 3.52
CA ILE A 178 -6.66 -1.07 3.36
C ILE A 178 -5.41 -1.92 3.37
N LEU A 179 -4.49 -1.60 2.46
CA LEU A 179 -3.13 -2.11 2.39
C LEU A 179 -2.18 -0.91 2.38
N VAL A 180 -1.16 -0.92 3.24
CA VAL A 180 -0.12 0.13 3.28
C VAL A 180 1.25 -0.52 3.15
N THR A 181 2.06 0.04 2.27
CA THR A 181 3.43 -0.34 1.95
C THR A 181 4.43 0.58 2.62
N GLN A 182 5.59 0.07 3.04
CA GLN A 182 6.81 0.86 2.97
C GLN A 182 7.89 0.09 2.22
N ILE A 183 8.75 0.86 1.55
CA ILE A 183 9.64 0.39 0.48
C ILE A 183 11.11 0.75 0.72
N ALA A 184 11.42 1.40 1.84
CA ALA A 184 12.78 1.73 2.28
C ALA A 184 13.12 0.87 3.50
N ASP A 185 14.14 1.21 4.26
CA ASP A 185 14.30 0.63 5.60
C ASP A 185 13.66 1.54 6.66
N PRO A 186 12.70 1.03 7.46
CA PRO A 186 11.87 1.87 8.31
C PRO A 186 12.61 2.40 9.54
N ALA A 187 12.23 3.59 9.99
CA ALA A 187 12.59 4.07 11.32
C ALA A 187 11.75 3.39 12.42
N THR A 188 12.18 3.57 13.67
CA THR A 188 11.42 3.18 14.87
C THR A 188 10.26 4.13 15.20
N THR A 189 10.09 5.20 14.43
CA THR A 189 8.99 6.17 14.58
C THR A 189 7.68 5.58 14.07
N SER A 190 6.59 5.78 14.80
CA SER A 190 5.24 5.38 14.40
C SER A 190 4.56 6.47 13.58
N ASN A 191 3.86 6.09 12.51
CA ASN A 191 2.96 6.98 11.78
C ASN A 191 1.50 6.69 12.18
N ASP A 192 0.65 7.71 12.09
CA ASP A 192 -0.76 7.63 12.45
C ASP A 192 -1.64 7.64 11.19
N TYR A 193 -2.62 6.74 11.16
CA TYR A 193 -3.50 6.50 10.02
C TYR A 193 -4.95 6.71 10.46
N GLU A 194 -5.73 7.47 9.70
CA GLU A 194 -7.12 7.76 10.03
C GLU A 194 -7.99 7.93 8.77
N PHE A 195 -9.31 7.76 8.94
CA PHE A 195 -10.29 8.20 7.95
C PHE A 195 -10.88 9.54 8.35
N ILE A 196 -11.25 10.35 7.35
CA ILE A 196 -11.71 11.72 7.58
C ILE A 196 -12.99 12.05 6.83
N ASP A 197 -13.79 12.94 7.42
CA ASP A 197 -14.98 13.51 6.80
C ASP A 197 -14.67 14.73 5.91
N ALA A 198 -15.71 15.28 5.27
CA ALA A 198 -15.60 16.47 4.42
C ALA A 198 -15.19 17.76 5.16
N SER A 199 -15.24 17.78 6.48
CA SER A 199 -14.74 18.87 7.33
C SER A 199 -13.30 18.65 7.79
N GLY A 200 -12.73 17.48 7.50
CA GLY A 200 -11.37 17.08 7.88
C GLY A 200 -11.26 16.44 9.27
N PHE A 201 -12.38 16.15 9.95
CA PHE A 201 -12.41 15.47 11.25
C PHE A 201 -12.29 13.96 11.10
N THR A 202 -11.66 13.32 12.09
CA THR A 202 -11.53 11.86 12.21
C THR A 202 -12.90 11.19 12.22
N VAL A 203 -13.09 10.19 11.36
CA VAL A 203 -14.21 9.25 11.40
C VAL A 203 -13.70 7.94 12.02
N GLY A 204 -14.28 7.54 13.15
CA GLY A 204 -13.83 6.36 13.88
C GLY A 204 -12.62 6.65 14.79
N ASN A 205 -11.55 5.88 14.63
CA ASN A 205 -10.34 5.90 15.46
C ASN A 205 -9.08 6.08 14.60
N ILE A 206 -8.03 6.61 15.22
CA ILE A 206 -6.67 6.59 14.68
C ILE A 206 -6.04 5.21 14.93
N VAL A 207 -5.35 4.67 13.93
CA VAL A 207 -4.51 3.47 14.02
C VAL A 207 -3.05 3.92 13.93
N THR A 208 -2.23 3.58 14.93
CA THR A 208 -0.80 3.93 14.98
C THR A 208 0.03 2.70 14.61
N VAL A 209 0.96 2.82 13.65
CA VAL A 209 1.79 1.69 13.17
C VAL A 209 3.27 2.07 13.11
N THR A 210 4.13 1.20 13.64
CA THR A 210 5.59 1.24 13.52
C THR A 210 6.05 0.14 12.56
N PHE A 211 6.68 0.50 11.44
CA PHE A 211 7.08 -0.48 10.42
C PHE A 211 8.29 -1.35 10.79
N ASP A 212 9.14 -0.91 11.73
CA ASP A 212 10.27 -1.71 12.24
C ASP A 212 9.82 -3.09 12.78
N GLY A 213 8.66 -3.14 13.45
CA GLY A 213 8.05 -4.37 13.97
C GLY A 213 7.30 -5.23 12.94
N ILE A 214 7.11 -4.75 11.70
CA ILE A 214 6.44 -5.50 10.62
C ILE A 214 7.49 -6.32 9.88
N SER A 215 7.25 -7.63 9.72
CA SER A 215 8.18 -8.53 9.04
C SER A 215 8.42 -8.15 7.58
N THR A 216 9.69 -8.11 7.16
CA THR A 216 10.09 -8.04 5.75
C THR A 216 9.48 -9.18 4.95
N VAL A 217 8.79 -8.86 3.85
CA VAL A 217 8.19 -9.86 2.94
C VAL A 217 9.03 -10.11 1.69
N ALA A 218 9.83 -9.13 1.27
CA ALA A 218 10.72 -9.17 0.11
C ALA A 218 11.85 -8.15 0.29
N ASN A 219 12.90 -8.26 -0.54
CA ASN A 219 13.91 -7.22 -0.71
C ASN A 219 13.91 -6.79 -2.18
N TRP A 220 14.31 -5.56 -2.48
CA TRP A 220 14.37 -5.01 -3.83
C TRP A 220 15.59 -4.08 -3.97
N THR A 221 16.07 -3.82 -5.18
CA THR A 221 17.30 -3.07 -5.46
C THR A 221 16.97 -1.78 -6.22
N THR A 222 17.53 -0.66 -5.76
CA THR A 222 16.98 0.68 -5.99
C THR A 222 18.04 1.73 -6.37
N ASP A 223 17.58 2.77 -7.04
CA ASP A 223 18.27 4.06 -7.14
C ASP A 223 17.42 5.14 -6.45
N PHE A 224 18.02 5.83 -5.48
CA PHE A 224 17.37 6.84 -4.64
C PHE A 224 17.72 8.26 -5.12
N TYR A 225 16.88 8.80 -6.01
CA TYR A 225 17.05 10.13 -6.59
C TYR A 225 16.63 11.22 -5.61
N GLU A 226 17.43 12.29 -5.53
CA GLU A 226 17.19 13.46 -4.71
C GLU A 226 15.92 14.21 -5.16
N ALA A 227 14.90 14.25 -4.30
CA ALA A 227 13.62 14.88 -4.61
C ALA A 227 13.64 16.41 -4.43
N SER A 228 14.61 16.97 -3.70
CA SER A 228 14.74 18.43 -3.54
C SER A 228 15.36 19.15 -4.76
N THR A 229 15.82 18.42 -5.78
CA THR A 229 16.43 18.97 -7.00
C THR A 229 15.55 18.73 -8.24
N ASN A 230 15.52 19.70 -9.17
CA ASN A 230 14.82 19.54 -10.45
C ASN A 230 15.72 20.02 -11.61
N PRO A 231 16.22 19.11 -12.48
CA PRO A 231 15.97 17.66 -12.50
C PRO A 231 16.46 16.95 -11.23
N ALA A 232 15.81 15.83 -10.89
CA ALA A 232 16.21 15.00 -9.75
C ALA A 232 17.59 14.38 -9.98
N THR A 233 18.41 14.28 -8.94
CA THR A 233 19.82 13.88 -9.06
C THR A 233 20.13 12.60 -8.30
N LEU A 234 20.86 11.66 -8.93
CA LEU A 234 21.37 10.46 -8.28
C LEU A 234 22.81 10.68 -7.78
N SER A 235 23.13 10.13 -6.61
CA SER A 235 24.50 10.08 -6.10
C SER A 235 24.99 8.62 -6.05
N ALA A 236 26.30 8.40 -6.17
CA ALA A 236 26.88 7.06 -6.06
C ALA A 236 26.59 6.36 -4.72
N ALA A 237 26.34 7.14 -3.65
CA ALA A 237 25.95 6.63 -2.35
C ALA A 237 24.45 6.29 -2.24
N ASN A 238 23.68 6.46 -3.32
CA ASN A 238 22.25 6.16 -3.46
C ASN A 238 21.97 5.24 -4.67
N THR A 239 23.01 4.68 -5.31
CA THR A 239 22.91 3.90 -6.55
C THR A 239 22.99 2.39 -6.23
N GLN A 240 22.08 1.60 -6.80
CA GLN A 240 21.97 0.15 -6.61
C GLN A 240 21.95 -0.32 -5.14
N ILE A 241 21.10 0.28 -4.31
CA ILE A 241 20.95 -0.07 -2.89
C ILE A 241 19.80 -1.07 -2.70
N ASP A 242 20.06 -2.10 -1.91
CA ASP A 242 19.04 -3.04 -1.46
C ASP A 242 18.24 -2.47 -0.28
N HIS A 243 16.91 -2.50 -0.39
CA HIS A 243 15.99 -2.16 0.71
C HIS A 243 15.00 -3.27 1.00
N THR A 244 14.45 -3.25 2.22
CA THR A 244 13.36 -4.16 2.61
C THR A 244 12.00 -3.68 2.08
N LEU A 245 11.11 -4.62 1.78
CA LEU A 245 9.69 -4.37 1.52
C LEU A 245 8.87 -4.89 2.69
N ARG A 246 8.02 -4.03 3.27
CA ARG A 246 7.14 -4.36 4.40
C ARG A 246 5.74 -3.83 4.11
N LEU A 247 4.73 -4.64 4.42
CA LEU A 247 3.34 -4.27 4.22
C LEU A 247 2.50 -4.67 5.43
N TRP A 248 1.50 -3.86 5.76
CA TRP A 248 0.41 -4.24 6.66
C TRP A 248 -0.93 -3.98 5.99
N ALA A 249 -1.96 -4.67 6.46
CA ALA A 249 -3.32 -4.44 6.01
C ALA A 249 -4.31 -4.43 7.17
N ALA A 250 -5.49 -3.87 6.95
CA ALA A 250 -6.57 -3.83 7.92
C ALA A 250 -7.95 -3.81 7.25
N ASP A 251 -8.89 -4.49 7.89
CA ASP A 251 -10.33 -4.29 7.74
C ASP A 251 -10.72 -2.93 8.36
N LEU A 252 -11.69 -2.22 7.75
CA LEU A 252 -12.16 -0.91 8.18
C LEU A 252 -12.66 -0.87 9.63
N SER A 253 -13.14 -1.98 10.18
CA SER A 253 -13.54 -2.11 11.58
C SER A 253 -12.40 -1.89 12.58
N VAL A 254 -11.13 -2.08 12.18
CA VAL A 254 -9.95 -1.74 13.00
C VAL A 254 -9.91 -0.24 13.30
N PHE A 255 -10.29 0.59 12.32
CA PHE A 255 -10.45 2.03 12.47
C PHE A 255 -11.78 2.42 13.14
N GLY A 256 -12.59 1.46 13.63
CA GLY A 256 -13.92 1.75 14.17
C GLY A 256 -14.92 2.26 13.12
N ILE A 257 -14.66 2.00 11.83
CA ILE A 257 -15.62 2.24 10.76
C ILE A 257 -16.67 1.12 10.75
N SER A 258 -17.88 1.49 10.35
CA SER A 258 -19.09 0.67 10.32
C SER A 258 -19.99 1.15 9.18
N SER A 259 -21.03 0.39 8.85
CA SER A 259 -22.04 0.82 7.88
C SER A 259 -22.78 2.13 8.28
N VAL A 260 -22.65 2.60 9.53
CA VAL A 260 -23.28 3.83 10.03
C VAL A 260 -22.48 5.08 9.67
N ASN A 261 -21.14 5.00 9.68
CA ASN A 261 -20.25 6.15 9.48
C ASN A 261 -19.41 6.07 8.19
N ALA A 262 -19.33 4.92 7.50
CA ALA A 262 -18.58 4.79 6.25
C ALA A 262 -19.02 5.79 5.15
N SER A 263 -20.30 6.18 5.12
CA SER A 263 -20.83 7.14 4.15
C SER A 263 -20.39 8.59 4.39
N THR A 264 -19.81 8.93 5.55
CA THR A 264 -19.30 10.29 5.83
C THR A 264 -17.82 10.45 5.47
N ILE A 265 -17.12 9.35 5.20
CA ILE A 265 -15.70 9.35 4.87
C ILE A 265 -15.49 9.87 3.44
N VAL A 266 -14.56 10.80 3.28
CA VAL A 266 -14.11 11.31 1.96
C VAL A 266 -12.62 11.10 1.71
N GLY A 267 -11.86 10.74 2.74
CA GLY A 267 -10.42 10.59 2.63
C GLY A 267 -9.79 9.67 3.67
N PHE A 268 -8.60 9.21 3.33
CA PHE A 268 -7.67 8.51 4.21
C PHE A 268 -6.48 9.43 4.45
N ARG A 269 -6.07 9.61 5.70
CA ARG A 269 -5.02 10.52 6.09
C ARG A 269 -3.91 9.77 6.80
N ILE A 270 -2.67 10.11 6.46
CA ILE A 270 -1.46 9.64 7.13
C ILE A 270 -0.77 10.86 7.75
N HIS A 271 -0.51 10.82 9.06
CA HIS A 271 0.42 11.73 9.72
C HIS A 271 1.78 11.04 9.75
N VAL A 272 2.71 11.61 8.99
CA VAL A 272 4.11 11.19 8.95
C VAL A 272 4.82 11.91 10.09
N ASN A 273 5.11 11.17 11.16
CA ASN A 273 5.65 11.73 12.42
C ASN A 273 7.19 11.74 12.45
N GLY A 274 7.84 11.22 11.41
CA GLY A 274 9.28 11.20 11.24
C GLY A 274 9.68 10.55 9.90
N PRO A 275 10.99 10.39 9.61
CA PRO A 275 11.46 9.71 8.41
C PRO A 275 10.89 8.28 8.34
N SER A 276 10.44 7.88 7.15
CA SER A 276 9.76 6.60 6.87
C SER A 276 10.06 6.05 5.47
#